data_AF-A0A9X6P748-F1
#
_entry.id   AF-A0A9X6P748-F1
#
_cell.length_a   1.000
_cell.length_b   1.000
_cell.length_c   1.000
_cell.angle_alpha   90.00
_cell.angle_beta   90.00
_cell.angle_gamma   90.00
#
_symmetry.space_group_name_H-M   'P 1'
#
loop_
_entity.id
_entity.type
_entity.pdbx_description
1 polymer ?
#
loop_
_entity_poly.entity_id
_entity_poly.type
_entity_poly.pdbx_seq_one_letter_code
_entity_poly.pdbx_strand_id
1 'polypeptide(L)'
;MLNNYFHNLLYAGRKDGEGYANNTIKVRKCFPALAYSLGVSQGLLKNNPFTDLKIDWKDEFVKKEKRMEDKYLTDDEYQTILTDFLKARSGHPPAPDIRDLLVWMYETGMRIGEAVALQVSNIIVKDGKYYAQVTGTIEVHSENGHVV
;
A
#
# COMPACT_ATOMS: atom_id res chain seq x y z
N MET A 1 -19.98 22.11 -10.62
CA MET A 1 -19.70 22.11 -9.16
C MET A 1 -18.63 21.08 -8.81
N LEU A 2 -18.80 19.79 -9.13
CA LEU A 2 -17.79 18.75 -8.81
C LEU A 2 -16.46 18.90 -9.57
N ASN A 3 -16.46 19.25 -10.87
CA ASN A 3 -15.22 19.52 -11.61
C ASN A 3 -14.37 20.60 -10.92
N ASN A 4 -14.98 21.74 -10.57
CA ASN A 4 -14.29 22.83 -9.86
C ASN A 4 -13.79 22.40 -8.48
N TYR A 5 -14.57 21.57 -7.76
CA TYR A 5 -14.14 21.02 -6.48
C TYR A 5 -12.86 20.19 -6.63
N PHE A 6 -12.83 19.22 -7.56
CA PHE A 6 -11.65 18.39 -7.78
C PHE A 6 -10.46 19.14 -8.38
N HIS A 7 -10.73 20.13 -9.24
CA HIS A 7 -9.71 21.04 -9.76
C HIS A 7 -9.07 21.86 -8.62
N ASN A 8 -9.88 22.43 -7.74
CA ASN A 8 -9.38 23.18 -6.58
C ASN A 8 -8.59 22.29 -5.63
N LEU A 9 -9.04 21.05 -5.39
CA LEU A 9 -8.26 20.10 -4.60
C LEU A 9 -6.91 19.77 -5.26
N LEU A 10 -6.87 19.63 -6.58
CA LEU A 10 -5.63 19.38 -7.31
C LEU A 10 -4.69 20.57 -7.27
N TYR A 11 -5.14 21.81 -7.47
CA TYR A 11 -4.23 22.94 -7.70
C TYR A 11 -4.12 23.90 -6.52
N ALA A 12 -5.20 24.14 -5.79
CA ALA A 12 -5.26 25.10 -4.68
C ALA A 12 -5.34 24.45 -3.28
N GLY A 13 -5.41 23.13 -3.23
CA GLY A 13 -5.83 22.38 -2.03
C GLY A 13 -4.75 22.06 -1.02
N ARG A 14 -4.51 22.97 -0.07
CA ARG A 14 -4.12 22.79 1.35
C ARG A 14 -3.94 24.21 1.93
N LYS A 15 -3.79 24.37 3.26
CA LYS A 15 -3.59 25.70 3.90
C LYS A 15 -2.30 26.41 3.45
N ASP A 16 -1.35 25.66 2.90
CA ASP A 16 -0.05 26.11 2.37
C ASP A 16 -0.09 26.52 0.90
N GLY A 17 -1.26 26.41 0.24
CA GLY A 17 -1.43 26.70 -1.19
C GLY A 17 -1.01 25.56 -2.12
N GLU A 18 -0.57 24.40 -1.59
CA GLU A 18 -0.17 23.26 -2.42
C GLU A 18 -1.29 22.23 -2.58
N GLY A 19 -1.85 22.15 -3.78
CA GLY A 19 -2.85 21.12 -4.07
C GLY A 19 -2.38 19.66 -3.94
N TYR A 20 -3.33 18.75 -3.75
CA TYR A 20 -3.09 17.33 -3.51
C TYR A 20 -2.42 16.62 -4.72
N ALA A 21 -1.83 15.45 -4.47
CA ALA A 21 -1.31 14.57 -5.52
C ALA A 21 -2.44 13.90 -6.31
N ASN A 22 -2.17 13.52 -7.57
CA ASN A 22 -3.20 12.89 -8.41
C ASN A 22 -3.78 11.63 -7.75
N ASN A 23 -2.94 10.81 -7.12
CA ASN A 23 -3.39 9.57 -6.48
C ASN A 23 -4.38 9.83 -5.33
N THR A 24 -4.11 10.84 -4.49
CA THR A 24 -5.03 11.24 -3.41
C THR A 24 -6.40 11.60 -3.96
N ILE A 25 -6.44 12.32 -5.09
CA ILE A 25 -7.67 12.76 -5.73
C ILE A 25 -8.41 11.59 -6.41
N LYS A 26 -7.68 10.64 -7.01
CA LYS A 26 -8.27 9.40 -7.54
C LYS A 26 -9.00 8.62 -6.44
N VAL A 27 -8.36 8.44 -5.28
CA VAL A 27 -8.96 7.74 -4.13
C VAL A 27 -10.17 8.50 -3.60
N ARG A 28 -10.08 9.83 -3.43
CA ARG A 28 -11.20 10.67 -2.99
C ARG A 28 -12.38 10.69 -3.96
N LYS A 29 -12.14 10.53 -5.27
CA LYS A 29 -13.19 10.36 -6.28
C LYS A 29 -13.83 8.96 -6.19
N CYS A 30 -13.03 7.93 -5.96
CA CYS A 30 -13.44 6.53 -6.06
C CYS A 30 -14.61 6.18 -5.13
N PHE A 31 -14.45 6.42 -3.82
CA PHE A 31 -15.45 5.98 -2.84
C PHE A 31 -16.83 6.64 -3.02
N PRO A 32 -16.94 7.96 -3.20
CA PRO A 32 -18.22 8.58 -3.52
C PRO A 32 -18.81 8.07 -4.83
N ALA A 33 -18.00 7.96 -5.89
CA ALA A 33 -18.48 7.46 -7.17
C ALA A 33 -19.10 6.05 -7.05
N LEU A 34 -18.47 5.16 -6.28
CA LEU A 34 -19.00 3.82 -5.98
C LEU A 34 -20.30 3.88 -5.17
N ALA A 35 -20.37 4.71 -4.14
CA ALA A 35 -21.58 4.86 -3.33
C ALA A 35 -22.78 5.36 -4.17
N TYR A 36 -22.55 6.33 -5.06
CA TYR A 36 -23.59 6.80 -5.99
C TYR A 36 -23.96 5.72 -7.02
N SER A 37 -23.00 4.95 -7.54
CA SER A 37 -23.29 3.83 -8.43
C SER A 37 -24.17 2.78 -7.76
N LEU A 38 -23.91 2.46 -6.48
CA LEU A 38 -24.74 1.55 -5.69
C LEU A 38 -26.16 2.12 -5.49
N GLY A 39 -26.28 3.40 -5.14
CA GLY A 39 -27.58 4.04 -5.00
C GLY A 39 -28.40 4.03 -6.31
N VAL A 40 -27.74 4.18 -7.45
CA VAL A 40 -28.40 4.06 -8.77
C VAL A 40 -28.83 2.62 -9.06
N SER A 41 -27.96 1.63 -8.82
CA SER A 41 -28.29 0.22 -9.09
C SER A 41 -29.43 -0.31 -8.22
N GLN A 42 -29.59 0.24 -7.01
CA GLN A 42 -30.70 -0.05 -6.10
C GLN A 42 -31.96 0.78 -6.39
N GLY A 43 -31.95 1.66 -7.38
CA GLY A 43 -33.08 2.54 -7.72
C GLY A 43 -33.34 3.66 -6.70
N LEU A 44 -32.44 3.86 -5.73
CA LEU A 44 -32.52 4.94 -4.74
C LEU A 44 -32.20 6.31 -5.33
N LEU A 45 -31.33 6.32 -6.36
CA LEU A 45 -30.92 7.52 -7.09
C LEU A 45 -31.17 7.34 -8.58
N LYS A 46 -31.51 8.44 -9.26
CA LYS A 46 -31.73 8.42 -10.71
C LYS A 46 -30.43 8.36 -11.50
N ASN A 47 -29.40 9.11 -11.06
CA ASN A 47 -28.16 9.28 -11.81
C ASN A 47 -26.95 9.37 -10.86
N ASN A 48 -25.78 8.95 -11.35
CA ASN A 48 -24.50 9.13 -10.66
C ASN A 48 -23.80 10.41 -11.15
N PRO A 49 -23.64 11.45 -10.32
CA PRO A 49 -23.04 12.73 -10.72
C PRO A 49 -21.52 12.64 -10.98
N PHE A 50 -20.88 11.50 -10.71
CA PHE A 50 -19.46 11.28 -10.96
C PHE A 50 -19.16 10.70 -12.36
N THR A 51 -20.18 10.29 -13.11
CA THR A 51 -20.04 9.65 -14.42
C THR A 51 -19.40 10.60 -15.44
N ASP A 52 -19.83 11.86 -15.46
CA ASP A 52 -19.35 12.88 -16.40
C ASP A 52 -18.22 13.76 -15.84
N LEU A 53 -17.62 13.35 -14.71
CA LEU A 53 -16.59 14.12 -14.03
C LEU A 53 -15.27 14.09 -14.84
N LYS A 54 -14.92 15.24 -15.41
CA LYS A 54 -13.66 15.49 -16.12
C LYS A 54 -12.66 16.16 -15.18
N ILE A 55 -11.51 15.54 -15.02
CA ILE A 55 -10.42 16.03 -14.16
C ILE A 55 -9.18 16.20 -15.03
N ASP A 56 -8.65 17.41 -15.06
CA ASP A 56 -7.36 17.70 -15.67
C ASP A 56 -6.26 17.35 -14.66
N TRP A 57 -5.63 16.19 -14.88
CA TRP A 57 -4.62 15.65 -13.98
C TRP A 57 -3.29 16.41 -14.12
N LYS A 58 -2.54 16.55 -13.02
CA LYS A 58 -1.18 17.09 -13.07
C LYS A 58 -0.26 16.20 -13.90
N ASP A 59 0.69 16.79 -14.60
CA ASP A 59 1.82 16.03 -15.13
C ASP A 59 2.71 15.56 -13.96
N GLU A 60 2.93 14.24 -13.91
CA GLU A 60 3.73 13.58 -12.88
C GLU A 60 4.94 12.85 -13.46
N PHE A 61 5.25 13.00 -14.75
CA PHE A 61 6.33 12.25 -15.40
C PHE A 61 7.68 12.51 -14.71
N VAL A 62 8.09 13.77 -14.63
CA VAL A 62 9.35 14.19 -13.99
C VAL A 62 9.40 13.80 -12.50
N LYS A 63 8.26 13.85 -11.80
CA LYS A 63 8.18 13.41 -10.40
C LYS A 63 8.28 11.90 -10.23
N LYS A 64 7.82 11.12 -11.21
CA LYS A 64 7.92 9.65 -11.18
C LYS A 64 9.35 9.20 -11.45
N GLU A 65 10.00 9.80 -12.44
CA GLU A 65 11.38 9.49 -12.81
C GLU A 65 12.33 9.71 -11.62
N LYS A 66 12.32 10.91 -11.02
CA LYS A 66 13.12 11.22 -9.81
C LYS A 66 12.87 10.26 -8.65
N ARG A 67 11.62 9.84 -8.44
CA ARG A 67 11.27 8.92 -7.34
C ARG A 67 11.76 7.50 -7.55
N MET A 68 12.07 7.08 -8.78
CA MET A 68 12.57 5.73 -9.00
C MET A 68 14.05 5.61 -8.63
N GLU A 69 14.83 6.66 -8.85
CA GLU A 69 16.25 6.70 -8.51
C GLU A 69 16.46 6.70 -6.99
N ASP A 70 15.65 7.45 -6.23
CA ASP A 70 15.83 7.62 -4.77
C ASP A 70 15.12 6.57 -3.89
N LYS A 71 14.53 5.50 -4.47
CA LYS A 71 13.65 4.59 -3.72
C LYS A 71 14.37 3.42 -3.03
N TYR A 72 15.54 3.06 -3.52
CA TYR A 72 16.24 1.86 -3.06
C TYR A 72 17.28 2.21 -2.02
N LEU A 73 17.36 1.39 -0.98
CA LEU A 73 18.43 1.48 0.02
C LEU A 73 19.74 1.02 -0.61
N THR A 74 20.82 1.72 -0.29
CA THR A 74 22.17 1.18 -0.47
C THR A 74 22.42 0.04 0.51
N ASP A 75 23.41 -0.81 0.22
CA ASP A 75 23.77 -1.92 1.11
C ASP A 75 24.14 -1.43 2.51
N ASP A 76 24.86 -0.30 2.62
CA ASP A 76 25.25 0.29 3.89
C ASP A 76 24.04 0.81 4.70
N GLU A 77 23.06 1.44 4.03
CA GLU A 77 21.81 1.88 4.66
C GLU A 77 20.99 0.68 5.15
N TYR A 78 20.91 -0.38 4.33
CA TYR A 78 20.22 -1.61 4.69
C TYR A 78 20.84 -2.25 5.94
N GLN A 79 22.17 -2.42 5.97
CA GLN A 79 22.87 -2.98 7.14
C GLN A 79 22.73 -2.10 8.39
N THR A 80 22.73 -0.78 8.22
CA THR A 80 22.49 0.15 9.32
C THR A 80 21.11 -0.06 9.94
N ILE A 81 20.08 -0.20 9.11
CA ILE A 81 18.70 -0.47 9.55
C ILE A 81 18.62 -1.81 10.31
N LEU A 82 19.22 -2.88 9.77
CA LEU A 82 19.21 -4.19 10.44
C LEU A 82 19.91 -4.16 11.80
N THR A 83 21.04 -3.46 11.89
CA THR A 83 21.79 -3.32 13.15
C THR A 83 21.01 -2.52 14.18
N ASP A 84 20.22 -1.56 13.73
CA ASP A 84 19.38 -0.72 14.58
C ASP A 84 18.28 -1.50 15.30
N PHE A 85 17.75 -2.58 14.71
CA PHE A 85 16.79 -3.48 15.36
C PHE A 85 17.41 -4.34 16.46
N LEU A 86 18.74 -4.47 16.52
CA LEU A 86 19.45 -5.19 17.56
C LEU A 86 19.82 -4.32 18.77
N LYS A 87 19.65 -3.00 18.66
CA LYS A 87 19.99 -2.05 19.73
C LYS A 87 18.81 -1.85 20.67
N ALA A 88 19.06 -1.88 21.98
CA ALA A 88 18.12 -1.37 22.95
C ALA A 88 18.06 0.17 22.85
N ARG A 89 16.87 0.74 22.72
CA ARG A 89 16.64 2.20 22.78
C ARG A 89 15.77 2.54 23.97
N SER A 90 15.80 3.79 24.44
CA SER A 90 14.95 4.24 25.54
C SER A 90 13.47 3.93 25.26
N GLY A 91 12.91 2.96 25.99
CA GLY A 91 11.52 2.52 25.84
C GLY A 91 11.26 1.41 24.82
N HIS A 92 12.28 0.94 24.09
CA HIS A 92 12.11 -0.12 23.09
C HIS A 92 13.21 -1.19 23.24
N PRO A 93 12.85 -2.44 23.58
CA PRO A 93 13.82 -3.54 23.59
C PRO A 93 14.27 -3.86 22.15
N PRO A 94 15.40 -4.56 21.99
CA PRO A 94 15.78 -5.15 20.71
C PRO A 94 14.64 -6.00 20.14
N ALA A 95 14.45 -5.95 18.82
CA ALA A 95 13.41 -6.67 18.08
C ALA A 95 14.05 -7.55 16.99
N PRO A 96 14.76 -8.64 17.39
CA PRO A 96 15.45 -9.52 16.44
C PRO A 96 14.50 -10.23 15.47
N ASP A 97 13.26 -10.46 15.88
CA ASP A 97 12.18 -11.01 15.04
C ASP A 97 11.84 -10.09 13.86
N ILE A 98 11.77 -8.77 14.08
CA ILE A 98 11.54 -7.79 13.01
C ILE A 98 12.75 -7.76 12.06
N ARG A 99 13.97 -7.82 12.59
CA ARG A 99 15.19 -7.92 11.77
C ARG A 99 15.13 -9.16 10.88
N ASP A 100 14.84 -10.32 11.45
CA ASP A 100 14.86 -11.59 10.72
C ASP A 100 13.75 -11.62 9.65
N LEU A 101 12.59 -11.01 9.92
CA LEU A 101 11.54 -10.80 8.92
C LEU A 101 12.02 -9.91 7.75
N LEU A 102 12.72 -8.80 8.02
CA LEU A 102 13.24 -7.92 6.99
C LEU A 102 14.35 -8.59 6.16
N VAL A 103 15.20 -9.40 6.79
CA VAL A 103 16.19 -10.24 6.09
C VAL A 103 15.46 -11.23 5.20
N TRP A 104 14.48 -11.94 5.73
CA TRP A 104 13.69 -12.91 4.97
C TRP A 104 13.05 -12.26 3.74
N MET A 105 12.42 -11.10 3.89
CA MET A 105 11.80 -10.37 2.78
C MET A 105 12.81 -9.88 1.76
N TYR A 106 14.00 -9.45 2.19
CA TYR A 106 15.06 -8.99 1.29
C TYR A 106 15.59 -10.16 0.43
N GLU A 107 15.87 -11.30 1.06
CA GLU A 107 16.42 -12.49 0.38
C GLU A 107 15.40 -13.17 -0.55
N THR A 108 14.10 -13.06 -0.24
CA THR A 108 13.04 -13.78 -0.98
C THR A 108 12.20 -12.90 -1.89
N GLY A 109 12.19 -11.58 -1.70
CA GLY A 109 11.29 -10.66 -2.40
C GLY A 109 9.81 -10.80 -2.01
N MET A 110 9.50 -11.52 -0.93
CA MET A 110 8.12 -11.70 -0.45
C MET A 110 7.50 -10.38 -0.01
N ARG A 111 6.19 -10.21 -0.25
CA ARG A 111 5.44 -9.09 0.31
C ARG A 111 5.31 -9.28 1.82
N ILE A 112 5.23 -8.16 2.56
CA ILE A 112 5.10 -8.19 4.03
C ILE A 112 3.97 -9.11 4.50
N GLY A 113 2.81 -9.06 3.84
CA GLY A 113 1.66 -9.90 4.19
C GLY A 113 1.88 -11.40 3.99
N GLU A 114 2.73 -11.79 3.04
CA GLU A 114 3.08 -13.18 2.77
C GLU A 114 4.11 -13.65 3.82
N ALA A 115 5.09 -12.80 4.13
CA ALA A 115 6.17 -13.12 5.07
C ALA A 115 5.66 -13.25 6.52
N VAL A 116 4.76 -12.38 6.96
CA VAL A 116 4.16 -12.47 8.31
C VAL A 116 3.16 -13.61 8.46
N ALA A 117 2.64 -14.14 7.35
CA ALA A 117 1.74 -15.29 7.32
C ALA A 117 2.46 -16.64 7.35
N LEU A 118 3.78 -16.62 7.13
CA LEU A 118 4.57 -17.81 6.89
C LEU A 118 4.73 -18.63 8.17
N GLN A 119 4.38 -19.92 8.09
CA GLN A 119 4.62 -20.85 9.19
C GLN A 119 5.88 -21.68 8.91
N VAL A 120 6.52 -22.16 9.97
CA VAL A 120 7.69 -23.07 9.86
C VAL A 120 7.35 -24.32 9.05
N SER A 121 6.11 -24.81 9.15
CA SER A 121 5.60 -25.94 8.36
C SER A 121 5.55 -25.68 6.85
N ASN A 122 5.60 -24.42 6.41
CA ASN A 122 5.65 -24.03 5.01
C ASN A 122 7.08 -23.92 4.46
N ILE A 123 8.10 -24.14 5.28
CA ILE A 123 9.50 -24.12 4.87
C ILE A 123 9.94 -25.53 4.46
N ILE A 124 10.33 -25.67 3.19
CA ILE A 124 10.84 -26.91 2.62
C ILE A 124 12.35 -26.76 2.45
N VAL A 125 13.11 -27.68 3.02
CA VAL A 125 14.57 -27.75 2.82
C VAL A 125 14.87 -28.84 1.81
N LYS A 126 15.48 -28.47 0.68
CA LYS A 126 15.86 -29.40 -0.38
C LYS A 126 17.22 -29.01 -0.95
N ASP A 127 18.14 -29.96 -1.02
CA ASP A 127 19.50 -29.76 -1.57
C ASP A 127 20.25 -28.57 -0.91
N GLY A 128 20.06 -28.39 0.41
CA GLY A 128 20.65 -27.28 1.18
C GLY A 128 20.03 -25.91 0.90
N LYS A 129 18.96 -25.84 0.10
CA LYS A 129 18.20 -24.62 -0.20
C LYS A 129 16.88 -24.61 0.56
N TYR A 130 16.48 -23.42 0.98
CA TYR A 130 15.20 -23.16 1.63
C TYR A 130 14.19 -22.68 0.60
N TYR A 131 12.99 -23.25 0.65
CA TYR A 131 11.85 -22.87 -0.19
C TYR A 131 10.66 -22.56 0.72
N ALA A 132 9.96 -21.46 0.47
CA ALA A 132 8.70 -21.16 1.13
C ALA A 132 7.52 -21.55 0.24
N GLN A 133 6.60 -22.32 0.79
CA GLN A 133 5.30 -22.54 0.18
C GLN A 133 4.34 -21.41 0.59
N VAL A 134 4.02 -20.53 -0.36
CA VAL A 134 3.10 -19.40 -0.14
C VAL A 134 1.75 -19.73 -0.76
N THR A 135 0.72 -19.92 0.07
CA THR A 135 -0.65 -20.18 -0.40
C THR A 135 -1.53 -18.92 -0.40
N GLY A 136 -1.04 -17.82 0.15
CA GLY A 136 -1.72 -16.53 0.26
C GLY A 136 -1.18 -15.69 1.41
N THR A 137 -1.68 -14.46 1.58
CA THR A 137 -1.59 -13.73 2.85
C THR A 137 -2.57 -14.33 3.87
N ILE A 138 -2.49 -14.06 5.18
CA ILE A 138 -3.51 -14.50 6.16
C ILE A 138 -4.89 -14.00 5.71
N GLU A 139 -5.60 -14.79 4.91
CA GLU A 139 -7.03 -14.83 4.87
C GLU A 139 -7.42 -15.78 5.98
N VAL A 140 -8.13 -15.27 6.99
CA VAL A 140 -8.82 -16.15 7.92
C VAL A 140 -9.87 -16.88 7.09
N HIS A 141 -9.53 -18.09 6.64
CA HIS A 141 -10.55 -19.05 6.24
C HIS A 141 -11.28 -19.40 7.54
N SER A 142 -12.33 -18.63 7.87
CA SER A 142 -13.33 -19.15 8.80
C SER A 142 -13.86 -20.43 8.14
N GLU A 143 -13.99 -21.50 8.92
CA GLU A 143 -14.52 -22.77 8.43
C GLU A 143 -15.99 -22.68 7.96
N ASN A 144 -16.59 -21.47 7.93
CA ASN A 144 -17.93 -21.22 7.45
C ASN A 144 -17.91 -20.11 6.40
N GLY A 145 -17.84 -20.53 5.13
CA GLY A 145 -17.81 -19.68 3.95
C GLY A 145 -19.03 -18.78 3.76
N HIS A 146 -19.12 -17.69 4.51
CA HIS A 146 -19.97 -16.56 4.21
C HIS A 146 -19.22 -15.26 4.48
N VAL A 147 -18.78 -14.62 3.39
CA VAL A 147 -18.36 -13.21 3.39
C VAL A 147 -19.57 -12.40 2.91
N VAL A 148 -20.01 -11.44 3.73
CA VAL A 148 -20.87 -10.32 3.33
C VAL A 148 -19.98 -9.18 2.87
#